data_AF-A0A9R0VNX1-F1
#
_entry.id   AF-A0A9R0VNX1-F1
#
_cell.length_a   1.000
_cell.length_b   1.000
_cell.length_c   1.000
_cell.angle_alpha   90.00
_cell.angle_beta   90.00
_cell.angle_gamma   90.00
#
_symmetry.space_group_name_H-M   'P 1'
#
loop_
_entity.id
_entity.type
_entity.pdbx_description
1 polymer ?
#
loop_
_entity_poly.entity_id
_entity_poly.type
_entity_poly.pdbx_seq_one_letter_code
_entity_poly.pdbx_strand_id
1 'polypeptide(L)'
;MAAAPTPQPLLPVTNPSSGGGGSAPALATPAFRLFLSRVSDTARRSLADRRPWTELIDRSAISRPDSLSEATSRLRRNLGYFRVNYAAVVAFSLAASLLAHPISLLVLLSILGAWCFLYVFRAPDQPVVLFGRTFTDRETLLGLLVSSLLAFFLTSVASLIISGLLVGGALVAVHGAFRMPEDLFLDDSSSVSSGNTSHRLLSFLASPGSGV
;
A
#
# COMPACT_ATOMS: atom_id res chain seq x y z
N MET A 1 61.34 -3.61 66.65
CA MET A 1 61.26 -4.21 65.30
C MET A 1 59.82 -4.63 65.07
N ALA A 2 59.11 -3.94 64.17
CA ALA A 2 57.70 -4.17 63.88
C ALA A 2 57.54 -5.36 62.91
N ALA A 3 56.68 -6.31 63.24
CA ALA A 3 56.28 -7.39 62.34
C ALA A 3 54.96 -7.01 61.64
N ALA A 4 54.98 -7.04 60.31
CA ALA A 4 53.86 -6.71 59.43
C ALA A 4 52.76 -7.81 59.43
N PRO A 5 51.50 -7.48 59.10
CA PRO A 5 50.37 -8.39 59.19
C PRO A 5 50.33 -9.40 58.05
N THR A 6 49.87 -10.63 58.33
CA THR A 6 49.59 -11.68 57.34
C THR A 6 48.22 -11.44 56.66
N PRO A 7 48.10 -11.52 55.33
CA PRO A 7 46.81 -11.43 54.65
C PRO A 7 46.04 -12.76 54.71
N GLN A 8 44.72 -12.68 54.85
CA GLN A 8 43.78 -13.80 54.86
C GLN A 8 43.55 -14.32 53.41
N PRO A 9 43.22 -15.62 53.21
CA PRO A 9 42.93 -16.16 51.88
C PRO A 9 41.54 -15.71 51.40
N LEU A 10 41.49 -15.01 50.27
CA LEU A 10 40.24 -14.65 49.58
C LEU A 10 39.69 -15.90 48.86
N LEU A 11 38.48 -16.33 49.21
CA LEU A 11 37.76 -17.38 48.49
C LEU A 11 37.19 -16.82 47.18
N PRO A 12 37.23 -17.56 46.05
CA PRO A 12 36.59 -17.13 44.81
C PRO A 12 35.06 -17.12 44.95
N VAL A 13 34.44 -15.95 44.83
CA VAL A 13 33.02 -15.85 44.49
C VAL A 13 32.88 -16.19 43.01
N THR A 14 32.33 -17.37 42.73
CA THR A 14 31.86 -17.74 41.40
C THR A 14 30.60 -16.94 41.09
N ASN A 15 30.77 -15.80 40.43
CA ASN A 15 29.67 -15.16 39.73
C ASN A 15 29.28 -16.08 38.58
N PRO A 16 28.01 -16.52 38.42
CA PRO A 16 27.61 -17.22 37.23
C PRO A 16 27.75 -16.25 36.07
N SER A 17 28.88 -16.39 35.37
CA SER A 17 29.02 -15.92 34.01
C SER A 17 27.93 -16.63 33.21
N SER A 18 26.85 -15.90 32.93
CA SER A 18 25.96 -16.20 31.82
C SER A 18 26.74 -16.02 30.52
N GLY A 19 27.68 -16.93 30.28
CA GLY A 19 28.21 -17.25 28.97
C GLY A 19 27.10 -17.92 28.16
N GLY A 20 26.14 -17.11 27.72
CA GLY A 20 25.15 -17.46 26.71
C GLY A 20 25.61 -16.90 25.37
N GLY A 21 26.48 -17.64 24.70
CA GLY A 21 26.78 -17.41 23.30
C GLY A 21 25.49 -17.48 22.49
N GLY A 22 25.18 -16.37 21.83
CA GLY A 22 23.94 -16.18 21.10
C GLY A 22 23.79 -14.72 20.72
N SER A 23 24.79 -14.15 20.04
CA SER A 23 24.60 -12.95 19.25
C SER A 23 23.65 -13.28 18.10
N ALA A 24 22.38 -13.43 18.41
CA ALA A 24 21.32 -13.39 17.41
C ALA A 24 21.41 -11.99 16.76
N PRO A 25 21.52 -11.89 15.43
CA PRO A 25 21.48 -10.60 14.75
C PRO A 25 20.02 -10.14 14.76
N ALA A 26 19.53 -9.66 15.91
CA ALA A 26 18.12 -9.37 16.16
C ALA A 26 17.74 -7.90 15.93
N LEU A 27 18.55 -7.13 15.20
CA LEU A 27 18.40 -5.67 15.16
C LEU A 27 18.06 -5.08 13.78
N ALA A 28 17.88 -5.90 12.74
CA ALA A 28 17.32 -5.48 11.46
C ALA A 28 16.10 -6.35 11.08
N THR A 29 14.82 -5.97 11.24
CA THR A 29 14.19 -4.75 11.73
C THR A 29 12.75 -5.17 12.14
N PRO A 30 12.38 -5.22 13.43
CA PRO A 30 11.01 -5.59 13.84
C PRO A 30 9.96 -4.65 13.23
N ALA A 31 10.28 -3.35 13.09
CA ALA A 31 9.40 -2.38 12.42
C ALA A 31 9.18 -2.67 10.93
N PHE A 32 10.19 -3.12 10.19
CA PHE A 32 10.04 -3.51 8.78
C PHE A 32 9.17 -4.76 8.63
N ARG A 33 9.35 -5.76 9.50
CA ARG A 33 8.50 -6.96 9.51
C ARG A 33 7.05 -6.62 9.84
N LEU A 34 6.82 -5.72 10.80
CA LEU A 34 5.49 -5.21 11.13
C LEU A 34 4.87 -4.38 10.01
N PHE A 35 5.68 -3.60 9.29
CA PHE A 35 5.23 -2.90 8.10
C PHE A 35 4.81 -3.88 7.01
N LEU A 36 5.65 -4.88 6.70
CA LEU A 36 5.33 -5.92 5.73
C LEU A 36 4.09 -6.72 6.12
N SER A 37 3.92 -7.06 7.39
CA SER A 37 2.71 -7.76 7.84
C SER A 37 1.47 -6.89 7.66
N ARG A 38 1.52 -5.59 8.02
CA ARG A 38 0.42 -4.65 7.79
C ARG A 38 0.08 -4.49 6.32
N VAL A 39 1.09 -4.36 5.45
CA VAL A 39 0.90 -4.29 3.99
C VAL A 39 0.28 -5.58 3.47
N SER A 40 0.79 -6.73 3.92
CA SER A 40 0.27 -8.05 3.53
C SER A 40 -1.17 -8.25 3.98
N ASP A 41 -1.50 -7.86 5.20
CA ASP A 41 -2.86 -7.95 5.73
C ASP A 41 -3.82 -7.03 4.98
N THR A 42 -3.41 -5.78 4.69
CA THR A 42 -4.19 -4.84 3.89
C THR A 42 -4.40 -5.37 2.47
N ALA A 43 -3.36 -5.93 1.85
CA ALA A 43 -3.47 -6.54 0.52
C ALA A 43 -4.41 -7.74 0.54
N ARG A 44 -4.30 -8.63 1.53
CA ARG A 44 -5.21 -9.79 1.70
C ARG A 44 -6.65 -9.36 1.90
N ARG A 45 -6.92 -8.37 2.76
CA ARG A 45 -8.27 -7.82 2.96
C ARG A 45 -8.80 -7.19 1.67
N SER A 46 -8.00 -6.38 0.99
CA SER A 46 -8.39 -5.78 -0.28
C SER A 46 -8.67 -6.83 -1.35
N LEU A 47 -7.93 -7.94 -1.38
CA LEU A 47 -8.16 -9.05 -2.33
C LEU A 47 -9.36 -9.92 -1.92
N ALA A 48 -9.68 -10.00 -0.64
CA ALA A 48 -10.88 -10.69 -0.14
C ALA A 48 -12.16 -9.94 -0.52
N ASP A 49 -12.12 -8.61 -0.58
CA ASP A 49 -13.22 -7.76 -1.07
C ASP A 49 -13.42 -7.81 -2.60
N ARG A 50 -12.66 -8.65 -3.32
CA ARG A 50 -12.78 -8.78 -4.78
C ARG A 50 -14.08 -9.47 -5.17
N ARG A 51 -14.81 -8.87 -6.11
CA ARG A 51 -16.01 -9.50 -6.71
C ARG A 51 -15.62 -10.64 -7.66
N PRO A 52 -16.48 -11.66 -7.82
CA PRO A 52 -16.27 -12.72 -8.80
C PRO A 52 -15.98 -12.15 -10.20
N TRP A 53 -14.93 -12.67 -10.87
CA TRP A 53 -14.60 -12.21 -12.22
C TRP A 53 -15.65 -12.60 -13.26
N THR A 54 -16.38 -13.69 -13.02
CA THR A 54 -17.50 -14.12 -13.87
C THR A 54 -18.61 -13.08 -13.87
N GLU A 55 -18.86 -12.46 -12.71
CA GLU A 55 -19.80 -11.35 -12.59
C GLU A 55 -19.28 -10.18 -13.41
N LEU A 56 -18.03 -9.74 -13.21
CA LEU A 56 -17.41 -8.64 -13.97
C LEU A 56 -17.50 -8.82 -15.51
N ILE A 57 -17.39 -10.06 -16.01
CA ILE A 57 -17.37 -10.36 -17.46
C ILE A 57 -18.76 -10.78 -17.97
N ASP A 58 -19.80 -10.69 -17.15
CA ASP A 58 -21.15 -11.02 -17.57
C ASP A 58 -21.61 -10.11 -18.72
N ARG A 59 -21.78 -10.73 -19.90
CA ARG A 59 -22.18 -10.06 -21.13
C ARG A 59 -23.66 -9.71 -21.15
N SER A 60 -24.48 -10.41 -20.37
CA SER A 60 -25.93 -10.15 -20.30
C SER A 60 -26.24 -8.81 -19.61
N ALA A 61 -25.36 -8.36 -18.72
CA ALA A 61 -25.45 -7.08 -18.03
C ALA A 61 -24.95 -5.88 -18.87
N ILE A 62 -24.47 -6.08 -20.11
CA ILE A 62 -23.94 -5.01 -20.95
C ILE A 62 -25.07 -4.41 -21.79
N SER A 63 -25.29 -3.10 -21.66
CA SER A 63 -26.26 -2.34 -22.46
C SER A 63 -25.69 -0.97 -22.84
N ARG A 64 -26.14 -0.43 -23.98
CA ARG A 64 -25.75 0.91 -24.40
C ARG A 64 -26.45 1.94 -23.51
N PRO A 65 -25.74 2.93 -22.93
CA PRO A 65 -26.39 4.03 -22.22
C PRO A 65 -27.07 4.98 -23.22
N ASP A 66 -28.26 5.47 -22.85
CA ASP A 66 -29.07 6.37 -23.68
C ASP A 66 -28.56 7.81 -23.64
N SER A 67 -27.82 8.17 -22.60
CA SER A 67 -27.25 9.51 -22.41
C SER A 67 -25.91 9.51 -21.65
N LEU A 68 -25.17 10.62 -21.75
CA LEU A 68 -23.92 10.80 -21.01
C LEU A 68 -24.13 10.89 -19.49
N SER A 69 -25.24 11.48 -19.04
CA SER A 69 -25.59 11.52 -17.62
C SER A 69 -25.85 10.12 -17.06
N GLU A 70 -26.50 9.27 -17.84
CA GLU A 70 -26.69 7.87 -17.48
C GLU A 70 -25.36 7.11 -17.47
N ALA A 71 -24.55 7.24 -18.52
CA ALA A 71 -23.24 6.60 -18.62
C ALA A 71 -22.33 6.94 -17.41
N THR A 72 -22.32 8.21 -16.99
CA THR A 72 -21.53 8.65 -15.83
C THR A 72 -22.11 8.16 -14.50
N SER A 73 -23.44 8.07 -14.38
CA SER A 73 -24.11 7.47 -13.21
C SER A 73 -23.78 5.98 -13.09
N ARG A 74 -23.89 5.22 -14.18
CA ARG A 74 -23.52 3.80 -14.25
C ARG A 74 -22.05 3.60 -13.89
N LEU A 75 -21.16 4.40 -14.48
CA LEU A 75 -19.74 4.36 -14.18
C LEU A 75 -19.47 4.58 -12.68
N ARG A 76 -20.08 5.59 -12.05
CA ARG A 76 -19.88 5.88 -10.63
C ARG A 76 -20.31 4.72 -9.73
N ARG A 77 -21.47 4.12 -10.00
CA ARG A 77 -21.97 2.95 -9.25
C ARG A 77 -21.03 1.75 -9.41
N ASN A 78 -20.66 1.44 -10.65
CA ASN A 78 -19.79 0.32 -10.96
C ASN A 78 -18.36 0.50 -10.42
N LEU A 79 -17.82 1.73 -10.37
CA LEU A 79 -16.51 2.03 -9.78
C LEU A 79 -16.45 1.66 -8.29
N GLY A 80 -17.52 1.91 -7.55
CA GLY A 80 -17.63 1.51 -6.15
C GLY A 80 -17.77 0.00 -6.00
N TYR A 81 -18.64 -0.61 -6.80
CA TYR A 81 -18.97 -2.02 -6.69
C TYR A 81 -17.81 -2.96 -7.09
N PHE A 82 -17.13 -2.69 -8.21
CA PHE A 82 -16.01 -3.48 -8.74
C PHE A 82 -14.64 -2.87 -8.44
N ARG A 83 -14.50 -2.03 -7.40
CA ARG A 83 -13.28 -1.27 -7.09
C ARG A 83 -12.00 -2.11 -7.17
N VAL A 84 -11.99 -3.28 -6.53
CA VAL A 84 -10.82 -4.16 -6.48
C VAL A 84 -10.51 -4.77 -7.84
N ASN A 85 -11.54 -5.21 -8.58
CA ASN A 85 -11.39 -5.76 -9.93
C ASN A 85 -10.87 -4.70 -10.91
N TYR A 86 -11.38 -3.47 -10.84
CA TYR A 86 -10.90 -2.35 -11.66
C TYR A 86 -9.49 -1.93 -11.31
N ALA A 87 -9.14 -1.88 -10.03
CA ALA A 87 -7.77 -1.66 -9.60
C ALA A 87 -6.83 -2.74 -10.19
N ALA A 88 -7.25 -4.00 -10.20
CA ALA A 88 -6.48 -5.08 -10.82
C ALA A 88 -6.33 -4.92 -12.34
N VAL A 89 -7.38 -4.48 -13.07
CA VAL A 89 -7.31 -4.19 -14.51
C VAL A 89 -6.34 -3.06 -14.81
N VAL A 90 -6.41 -1.95 -14.04
CA VAL A 90 -5.49 -0.82 -14.21
C VAL A 90 -4.05 -1.22 -13.88
N ALA A 91 -3.84 -1.96 -12.79
CA ALA A 91 -2.53 -2.48 -12.41
C ALA A 91 -1.96 -3.42 -13.47
N PHE A 92 -2.79 -4.28 -14.05
CA PHE A 92 -2.40 -5.16 -15.15
C PHE A 92 -2.00 -4.37 -16.41
N SER A 93 -2.79 -3.37 -16.80
CA SER A 93 -2.46 -2.48 -17.92
C SER A 93 -1.12 -1.76 -17.71
N LEU A 94 -0.89 -1.25 -16.51
CA LEU A 94 0.38 -0.62 -16.14
C LEU A 94 1.55 -1.61 -16.17
N ALA A 95 1.37 -2.81 -15.63
CA ALA A 95 2.38 -3.86 -15.65
C ALA A 95 2.71 -4.30 -17.09
N ALA A 96 1.69 -4.47 -17.93
CA ALA A 96 1.87 -4.81 -19.35
C ALA A 96 2.65 -3.71 -20.10
N SER A 97 2.34 -2.43 -19.83
CA SER A 97 3.08 -1.29 -20.40
C SER A 97 4.57 -1.33 -20.02
N LEU A 98 4.88 -1.59 -18.74
CA LEU A 98 6.25 -1.72 -18.26
C LEU A 98 6.96 -2.96 -18.84
N LEU A 99 6.29 -4.10 -18.89
CA LEU A 99 6.84 -5.36 -19.43
C LEU A 99 7.13 -5.25 -20.93
N ALA A 100 6.34 -4.47 -21.68
CA ALA A 100 6.61 -4.18 -23.09
C ALA A 100 7.89 -3.34 -23.31
N HIS A 101 8.45 -2.74 -22.26
CA HIS A 101 9.63 -1.87 -22.33
C HIS A 101 10.75 -2.41 -21.41
N PRO A 102 11.44 -3.50 -21.81
CA PRO A 102 12.35 -4.24 -20.94
C PRO A 102 13.54 -3.41 -20.44
N ILE A 103 14.02 -2.44 -21.23
CA ILE A 103 15.12 -1.56 -20.82
C ILE A 103 14.68 -0.62 -19.68
N SER A 104 13.51 0.02 -19.81
CA SER A 104 12.96 0.88 -18.75
C SER A 104 12.71 0.09 -17.48
N LEU A 105 12.20 -1.14 -17.61
CA LEU A 105 11.99 -2.06 -16.51
C LEU A 105 13.31 -2.44 -15.83
N LEU A 106 14.36 -2.78 -16.60
CA LEU A 106 15.69 -3.11 -16.07
C LEU A 106 16.28 -1.93 -15.30
N VAL A 107 16.24 -0.72 -15.85
CA VAL A 107 16.74 0.48 -15.18
C VAL A 107 15.98 0.71 -13.87
N LEU A 108 14.64 0.62 -13.88
CA LEU A 108 13.83 0.79 -12.68
C LEU A 108 14.14 -0.27 -11.61
N LEU A 109 14.28 -1.53 -12.00
CA LEU A 109 14.66 -2.62 -11.11
C LEU A 109 16.08 -2.47 -10.57
N SER A 110 17.02 -1.95 -11.37
CA SER A 110 18.38 -1.68 -10.92
C SER A 110 18.42 -0.60 -9.86
N ILE A 111 17.68 0.51 -10.06
CA ILE A 111 17.57 1.59 -9.08
C ILE A 111 16.88 1.09 -7.80
N LEU A 112 15.76 0.37 -7.93
CA LEU A 112 15.06 -0.21 -6.79
C LEU A 112 15.94 -1.21 -6.03
N GLY A 113 16.67 -2.06 -6.76
CA GLY A 113 17.63 -3.00 -6.21
C GLY A 113 18.75 -2.28 -5.45
N ALA A 114 19.25 -1.16 -5.96
CA ALA A 114 20.23 -0.33 -5.26
C ALA A 114 19.66 0.27 -3.96
N TRP A 115 18.43 0.79 -3.97
CA TRP A 115 17.75 1.24 -2.75
C TRP A 115 17.61 0.12 -1.72
N CYS A 116 17.11 -1.05 -2.13
CA CYS A 116 16.94 -2.20 -1.26
C CYS A 116 18.28 -2.69 -0.70
N PHE A 117 19.29 -2.84 -1.56
CA PHE A 117 20.61 -3.29 -1.15
C PHE A 117 21.23 -2.33 -0.13
N LEU A 118 21.18 -1.02 -0.37
CA LEU A 118 21.85 -0.03 0.46
C LEU A 118 21.12 0.31 1.76
N TYR A 119 19.79 0.19 1.82
CA TYR A 119 19.01 0.66 2.96
C TYR A 119 18.13 -0.40 3.64
N VAL A 120 17.87 -1.53 2.96
CA VAL A 120 17.08 -2.63 3.55
C VAL A 120 18.00 -3.79 3.95
N PHE A 121 18.96 -4.15 3.12
CA PHE A 121 19.83 -5.30 3.36
C PHE A 121 21.20 -4.95 3.96
N ARG A 122 21.65 -3.69 3.84
CA ARG A 122 22.93 -3.24 4.40
C ARG A 122 22.84 -3.05 5.92
N ALA A 123 23.86 -3.47 6.64
CA ALA A 123 24.00 -3.15 8.06
C ALA A 123 24.23 -1.64 8.26
N PRO A 124 23.65 -1.01 9.31
CA PRO A 124 23.75 0.43 9.54
C PRO A 124 25.18 0.95 9.63
N ASP A 125 26.10 0.14 10.18
CA ASP A 125 27.48 0.56 10.48
C ASP A 125 28.47 0.24 9.36
N GLN A 126 28.00 -0.24 8.21
CA GLN A 126 28.87 -0.63 7.09
C GLN A 126 28.99 0.52 6.06
N PRO A 127 30.15 1.17 5.92
CA PRO A 127 30.33 2.24 4.95
C PRO A 127 30.34 1.70 3.53
N VAL A 128 29.84 2.49 2.58
CA VAL A 128 29.90 2.15 1.15
C VAL A 128 31.31 2.42 0.66
N VAL A 129 32.01 1.37 0.23
CA VAL A 129 33.33 1.50 -0.39
C VAL A 129 33.20 1.19 -1.87
N LEU A 130 33.47 2.18 -2.72
CA LEU A 130 33.53 2.01 -4.17
C LEU A 130 34.92 2.44 -4.65
N PHE A 131 35.56 1.61 -5.47
CA PHE A 131 36.89 1.90 -6.05
C PHE A 131 37.96 2.29 -5.01
N GLY A 132 37.89 1.71 -3.81
CA GLY A 132 38.82 2.01 -2.71
C GLY A 132 38.53 3.32 -1.95
N ARG A 133 37.47 4.06 -2.31
CA ARG A 133 37.02 5.26 -1.58
C ARG A 133 35.78 4.95 -0.74
N THR A 134 35.80 5.40 0.51
CA THR A 134 34.64 5.40 1.40
C THR A 134 33.72 6.57 1.05
N PHE A 135 32.45 6.28 0.83
CA PHE A 135 31.40 7.27 0.63
C PHE A 135 30.63 7.45 1.94
N THR A 136 30.36 8.70 2.26
CA THR A 136 29.47 9.06 3.37
C THR A 136 28.02 8.72 3.02
N ASP A 137 27.17 8.60 4.03
CA ASP A 137 25.73 8.33 3.81
C ASP A 137 25.05 9.44 3.01
N ARG A 138 25.48 10.69 3.18
CA ARG A 138 24.97 11.83 2.41
C ARG A 138 25.34 11.74 0.93
N GLU A 139 26.58 11.41 0.62
CA GLU A 139 27.03 11.21 -0.76
C GLU A 139 26.33 10.01 -1.42
N THR A 140 26.17 8.92 -0.68
CA THR A 140 25.45 7.72 -1.16
C THR A 140 23.98 8.05 -1.45
N LEU A 141 23.30 8.72 -0.53
CA LEU A 141 21.91 9.14 -0.70
C LEU A 141 21.78 10.10 -1.89
N LEU A 142 22.65 11.11 -1.97
CA LEU A 142 22.64 12.08 -3.06
C LEU A 142 22.87 11.40 -4.41
N GLY A 143 23.85 10.50 -4.50
CA GLY A 143 24.10 9.72 -5.71
C GLY A 143 22.91 8.86 -6.11
N LEU A 144 22.26 8.21 -5.15
CA LEU A 144 21.09 7.38 -5.39
C LEU A 144 19.86 8.22 -5.82
N LEU A 145 19.69 9.40 -5.23
CA LEU A 145 18.65 10.36 -5.62
C LEU A 145 18.87 10.89 -7.03
N VAL A 146 20.10 11.35 -7.33
CA VAL A 146 20.48 11.84 -8.68
C VAL A 146 20.34 10.72 -9.71
N SER A 147 20.77 9.51 -9.39
CA SER A 147 20.62 8.35 -10.27
C SER A 147 19.14 8.01 -10.50
N SER A 148 18.29 8.11 -9.48
CA SER A 148 16.84 7.92 -9.60
C SER A 148 16.20 9.00 -10.48
N LEU A 149 16.58 10.26 -10.31
CA LEU A 149 16.13 11.38 -11.15
C LEU A 149 16.58 11.20 -12.60
N LEU A 150 17.85 10.88 -12.81
CA LEU A 150 18.39 10.66 -14.14
C LEU A 150 17.71 9.48 -14.81
N ALA A 151 17.50 8.37 -14.09
CA ALA A 151 16.72 7.24 -14.58
C ALA A 151 15.30 7.66 -14.98
N PHE A 152 14.61 8.47 -14.16
CA PHE A 152 13.28 8.97 -14.48
C PHE A 152 13.25 9.83 -15.75
N PHE A 153 14.24 10.70 -15.97
CA PHE A 153 14.31 11.56 -17.16
C PHE A 153 14.84 10.85 -18.41
N LEU A 154 15.76 9.90 -18.26
CA LEU A 154 16.33 9.14 -19.38
C LEU A 154 15.45 7.99 -19.82
N THR A 155 14.55 7.52 -18.97
CA THR A 155 13.59 6.46 -19.32
C THR A 155 12.23 7.04 -19.67
N SER A 156 11.48 6.29 -20.48
CA SER A 156 10.09 6.57 -20.77
C SER A 156 9.14 6.21 -19.61
N VAL A 157 9.61 6.03 -18.37
CA VAL A 157 8.77 5.54 -17.25
C VAL A 157 7.55 6.43 -17.04
N ALA A 158 7.69 7.75 -17.13
CA ALA A 158 6.56 8.67 -17.01
C ALA A 158 5.49 8.41 -18.09
N SER A 159 5.89 8.24 -19.36
CA SER A 159 4.95 7.96 -20.45
C SER A 159 4.37 6.55 -20.37
N LEU A 160 5.11 5.56 -19.83
CA LEU A 160 4.60 4.22 -19.57
C LEU A 160 3.51 4.22 -18.49
N ILE A 161 3.70 5.02 -17.43
CA ILE A 161 2.69 5.20 -16.38
C ILE A 161 1.44 5.88 -16.95
N ILE A 162 1.62 6.99 -17.67
CA ILE A 162 0.50 7.73 -18.27
C ILE A 162 -0.26 6.85 -19.26
N SER A 163 0.41 6.16 -20.17
CA SER A 163 -0.21 5.27 -21.15
C SER A 163 -0.93 4.09 -20.48
N GLY A 164 -0.30 3.45 -19.49
CA GLY A 164 -0.89 2.35 -18.74
C GLY A 164 -2.16 2.76 -17.99
N LEU A 165 -2.14 3.95 -17.36
CA LEU A 165 -3.29 4.55 -16.69
C LEU A 165 -4.39 4.96 -17.67
N LEU A 166 -4.05 5.55 -18.81
CA LEU A 166 -5.03 5.92 -19.84
C LEU A 166 -5.71 4.68 -20.42
N VAL A 167 -4.96 3.65 -20.78
CA VAL A 167 -5.51 2.39 -21.32
C VAL A 167 -6.37 1.70 -20.27
N GLY A 168 -5.84 1.51 -19.05
CA GLY A 168 -6.58 0.87 -17.96
C GLY A 168 -7.83 1.65 -17.56
N GLY A 169 -7.71 2.98 -17.46
CA GLY A 169 -8.81 3.89 -17.17
C GLY A 169 -9.88 3.89 -18.27
N ALA A 170 -9.48 3.86 -19.54
CA ALA A 170 -10.41 3.75 -20.66
C ALA A 170 -11.16 2.41 -20.64
N LEU A 171 -10.48 1.29 -20.37
CA LEU A 171 -11.11 -0.01 -20.23
C LEU A 171 -12.15 -0.03 -19.10
N VAL A 172 -11.79 0.52 -17.93
CA VAL A 172 -12.70 0.64 -16.79
C VAL A 172 -13.86 1.60 -17.09
N ALA A 173 -13.61 2.71 -17.76
CA ALA A 173 -14.62 3.69 -18.13
C ALA A 173 -15.65 3.10 -19.11
N VAL A 174 -15.16 2.44 -20.16
CA VAL A 174 -16.02 1.75 -21.14
C VAL A 174 -16.81 0.65 -20.45
N HIS A 175 -16.16 -0.22 -19.70
CA HIS A 175 -16.88 -1.31 -19.04
C HIS A 175 -17.90 -0.79 -18.02
N GLY A 176 -17.52 0.17 -17.17
CA GLY A 176 -18.39 0.72 -16.13
C GLY A 176 -19.55 1.58 -16.66
N ALA A 177 -19.39 2.22 -17.82
CA ALA A 177 -20.46 3.00 -18.46
C ALA A 177 -21.50 2.11 -19.18
N PHE A 178 -21.05 0.98 -19.75
CA PHE A 178 -21.91 0.07 -20.50
C PHE A 178 -22.49 -1.07 -19.65
N ARG A 179 -21.92 -1.37 -18.49
CA ARG A 179 -22.50 -2.36 -17.58
C ARG A 179 -23.68 -1.75 -16.82
N MET A 180 -24.84 -2.39 -16.90
CA MET A 180 -25.98 -2.09 -16.03
C MET A 180 -25.58 -2.35 -14.58
N PRO A 181 -25.65 -1.34 -13.70
CA PRO A 181 -25.47 -1.56 -12.28
C PRO A 181 -26.61 -2.47 -11.81
N GLU A 182 -26.28 -3.57 -11.15
CA GLU A 182 -27.29 -4.32 -10.41
C GLU A 182 -27.91 -3.39 -9.36
N ASP A 183 -29.21 -3.49 -9.16
CA ASP A 183 -29.95 -2.64 -8.24
C ASP A 183 -29.62 -2.99 -6.79
N LEU A 184 -28.46 -2.53 -6.34
CA LEU A 184 -28.10 -2.36 -4.94
C LEU A 184 -28.85 -1.17 -4.32
N PHE A 185 -30.10 -0.94 -4.72
CA PHE A 185 -30.93 0.21 -4.34
C PHE A 185 -32.40 -0.17 -4.14
N LEU A 186 -32.66 -1.23 -3.38
CA LEU A 186 -33.90 -1.29 -2.60
C LEU A 186 -33.74 -0.72 -1.18
N ASP A 187 -32.52 -0.39 -0.70
CA ASP A 187 -32.35 0.12 0.67
C ASP A 187 -31.76 1.54 0.83
N ASP A 188 -31.04 2.11 -0.15
CA ASP A 188 -30.34 3.40 0.08
C ASP A 188 -30.98 4.65 -0.55
N SER A 189 -32.15 4.54 -1.19
CA SER A 189 -32.95 5.72 -1.60
C SER A 189 -34.04 6.11 -0.59
N SER A 190 -34.13 5.45 0.57
CA SER A 190 -35.00 5.87 1.68
C SER A 190 -34.35 6.91 2.62
N SER A 191 -33.09 7.30 2.39
CA SER A 191 -32.30 8.12 3.32
C SER A 191 -31.98 9.55 2.85
N VAL A 192 -32.63 10.06 1.79
CA VAL A 192 -32.64 11.51 1.49
C VAL A 192 -34.06 12.00 1.19
N SER A 193 -35.01 11.64 2.06
CA SER A 193 -36.14 12.54 2.32
C SER A 193 -35.63 13.62 3.27
N SER A 194 -35.24 14.76 2.71
CA SER A 194 -34.93 16.00 3.45
C SER A 194 -36.19 16.61 4.10
N GLY A 195 -37.14 15.77 4.55
CA GLY A 195 -38.43 16.13 5.15
C GLY A 195 -38.79 15.33 6.41
N ASN A 196 -37.93 14.43 6.89
CA ASN A 196 -38.22 13.58 8.06
C ASN A 196 -37.70 14.15 9.40
N THR A 197 -36.83 15.16 9.39
CA THR A 197 -36.35 15.82 10.63
C THR A 197 -37.44 16.70 11.26
N SER A 198 -38.23 17.39 10.44
CA SER A 198 -39.34 18.23 10.89
C SER A 198 -40.48 17.40 11.50
N HIS A 199 -40.77 16.23 10.93
CA HIS A 199 -41.84 15.35 11.42
C HIS A 199 -41.46 14.66 12.75
N ARG A 200 -40.17 14.33 12.96
CA ARG A 200 -39.67 13.78 14.24
C ARG A 200 -39.64 14.81 15.38
N LEU A 201 -39.37 16.09 15.08
CA LEU A 201 -39.41 17.16 16.08
C LEU A 201 -40.86 17.50 16.48
N LEU A 202 -41.79 17.48 15.53
CA LEU A 202 -43.22 17.70 15.82
C LEU A 202 -43.84 16.55 16.62
N SER A 203 -43.44 15.29 16.38
CA SER A 203 -43.91 14.16 17.18
C SER A 203 -43.40 14.17 18.63
N PHE A 204 -42.25 14.81 18.89
CA PHE A 204 -41.69 14.93 20.24
C PHE A 204 -42.37 16.05 21.05
N LEU A 205 -42.89 17.08 20.38
CA LEU A 205 -43.62 18.20 21.00
C LEU A 205 -45.13 17.93 21.17
N ALA A 206 -45.68 16.96 20.45
CA ALA A 206 -47.10 16.61 20.49
C ALA A 206 -47.49 15.64 21.63
N SER A 207 -46.60 15.41 22.61
CA SER A 207 -46.93 14.64 23.81
C SER A 207 -47.22 15.59 25.00
N PRO A 208 -48.48 16.06 25.18
CA PRO A 208 -48.86 16.70 26.42
C PRO A 208 -48.97 15.63 27.50
N GLY A 209 -48.34 15.88 28.65
CA GLY A 209 -48.47 15.03 29.82
C GLY A 209 -49.92 14.91 30.27
N SER A 210 -50.38 13.68 30.44
CA SER A 210 -51.48 13.30 31.31
C SER A 210 -51.14 11.90 31.82
N GLY A 211 -51.07 11.58 33.09
CA GLY A 211 -51.33 12.31 34.31
C GLY A 211 -51.25 11.28 35.44
N VAL A 212 -50.92 11.76 36.63
CA VAL A 212 -51.15 11.15 37.96
C VAL A 212 -50.54 9.77 38.21
#